data_AF-A0A396HJC7-F1
#
_entry.id   AF-A0A396HJC7-F1
#
_cell.length_a   1.000
_cell.length_b   1.000
_cell.length_c   1.000
_cell.angle_alpha   90.00
_cell.angle_beta   90.00
_cell.angle_gamma   90.00
#
_symmetry.space_group_name_H-M   'P 1'
#
loop_
_entity.id
_entity.type
_entity.pdbx_description
1 polymer ?
#
loop_
_entity_poly.entity_id
_entity_poly.type
_entity_poly.pdbx_seq_one_letter_code
_entity_poly.pdbx_strand_id
1 'polypeptide(L)'
;MFLHNSTRISNELGAGCPNAAYLAVIVTLFMAFTCGILEFSFIMSAWKLWGKAFSNVHEVVTYVTSMIPIVATSAFVDSFQTPLQGVARGCGWQKLGAFVNLGAYYLVGIPISVVLAFVFNMKGQGLLLGLLTALIVQVMCFLIVTLRTNWEKEANKAAIRVAGSGVQVNALSLDQNAATP
;
A
#
# COMPACT_ATOMS: atom_id res chain seq x y z
N MET A 1 -8.72 5.61 10.74
CA MET A 1 -9.68 4.80 9.97
C MET A 1 -9.08 3.47 9.49
N PHE A 2 -7.87 3.44 8.92
CA PHE A 2 -7.30 2.23 8.33
C PHE A 2 -6.89 1.09 9.29
N LEU A 3 -6.50 1.39 10.53
CA LEU A 3 -6.21 0.35 11.54
C LEU A 3 -7.43 -0.51 11.87
N HIS A 4 -8.63 0.08 11.84
CA HIS A 4 -9.89 -0.63 12.11
C HIS A 4 -10.25 -1.62 11.00
N ASN A 5 -9.88 -1.32 9.74
CA ASN A 5 -10.12 -2.24 8.63
C ASN A 5 -9.16 -3.43 8.68
N SER A 6 -7.89 -3.23 9.06
CA SER A 6 -6.94 -4.33 9.23
C SER A 6 -7.33 -5.27 10.39
N THR A 7 -7.79 -4.71 11.52
CA THR A 7 -8.27 -5.54 12.64
C THR A 7 -9.54 -6.28 12.28
N ARG A 8 -10.49 -5.65 11.57
CA ARG A 8 -11.69 -6.34 11.08
C ARG A 8 -11.35 -7.45 10.08
N ILE A 9 -10.52 -7.18 9.08
CA ILE A 9 -10.10 -8.21 8.12
C ILE A 9 -9.44 -9.37 8.86
N SER A 10 -8.53 -9.11 9.80
CA SER A 10 -7.89 -10.15 10.60
C SER A 10 -8.87 -10.92 11.48
N ASN A 11 -9.89 -10.25 12.03
CA ASN A 11 -10.91 -10.86 12.87
C ASN A 11 -11.87 -11.75 12.07
N GLU A 12 -12.31 -11.30 10.89
CA GLU A 12 -13.14 -12.08 9.96
C GLU A 12 -12.36 -13.27 9.36
N LEU A 13 -11.05 -13.09 9.09
CA LEU A 13 -10.14 -14.15 8.66
C LEU A 13 -9.98 -15.22 9.75
N GLY A 14 -9.86 -14.81 11.02
CA GLY A 14 -9.77 -15.69 12.19
C GLY A 14 -11.09 -16.37 12.55
N ALA A 15 -12.23 -15.75 12.23
CA ALA A 15 -13.57 -16.31 12.42
C ALA A 15 -13.96 -17.36 11.36
N GLY A 16 -13.11 -17.58 10.34
CA GLY A 16 -13.38 -18.56 9.27
C GLY A 16 -14.38 -18.07 8.22
N CYS A 17 -14.58 -16.75 8.08
CA CYS A 17 -15.53 -16.14 7.14
C CYS A 17 -14.80 -15.49 5.93
N PRO A 18 -14.36 -16.29 4.92
CA PRO A 18 -13.55 -15.79 3.79
C PRO A 18 -14.28 -14.73 2.94
N ASN A 19 -15.60 -14.87 2.79
CA ASN A 19 -16.42 -13.93 2.02
C ASN A 19 -16.48 -12.53 2.69
N ALA A 20 -16.55 -12.49 4.03
CA ALA A 20 -16.56 -11.24 4.78
C ALA A 20 -15.20 -10.52 4.74
N ALA A 21 -14.10 -11.29 4.80
CA ALA A 21 -12.75 -10.75 4.63
C ALA A 21 -12.54 -10.15 3.23
N TYR A 22 -12.98 -10.85 2.18
CA TYR A 22 -12.90 -10.34 0.81
C TYR A 22 -13.73 -9.07 0.61
N LEU A 23 -14.95 -9.05 1.15
CA LEU A 23 -15.82 -7.87 1.09
C LEU A 23 -15.18 -6.66 1.78
N ALA A 24 -14.57 -6.85 2.96
CA ALA A 24 -13.87 -5.78 3.67
C ALA A 24 -12.69 -5.20 2.86
N VAL A 25 -11.99 -6.05 2.09
CA VAL A 25 -10.92 -5.62 1.18
C VAL A 25 -11.47 -4.80 0.03
N ILE A 26 -12.55 -5.25 -0.62
CA ILE A 26 -13.22 -4.49 -1.71
C ILE A 26 -13.68 -3.12 -1.20
N VAL A 27 -14.36 -3.07 -0.06
CA VAL A 27 -14.84 -1.80 0.53
C VAL A 27 -13.67 -0.86 0.82
N THR A 28 -12.56 -1.39 1.34
CA THR A 28 -11.36 -0.59 1.61
C THR A 28 -10.72 -0.06 0.33
N LEU A 29 -10.67 -0.85 -0.75
CA LEU A 29 -10.18 -0.41 -2.06
C LEU A 29 -11.08 0.67 -2.68
N PHE A 30 -12.40 0.52 -2.54
CA PHE A 30 -13.36 1.52 -3.03
C PHE A 30 -13.21 2.86 -2.29
N MET A 31 -13.03 2.79 -0.97
CA MET A 31 -12.76 3.97 -0.14
C MET A 31 -11.43 4.63 -0.49
N ALA A 32 -10.39 3.84 -0.78
CA ALA A 32 -9.10 4.35 -1.23
C ALA A 32 -9.21 5.06 -2.58
N PHE A 33 -9.99 4.52 -3.51
CA PHE A 33 -10.24 5.15 -4.81
C PHE A 33 -10.95 6.51 -4.66
N THR A 34 -12.01 6.58 -3.85
CA THR A 34 -12.73 7.84 -3.64
C THR A 34 -11.86 8.87 -2.92
N CYS A 35 -11.09 8.46 -1.89
CA CYS A 35 -10.15 9.34 -1.20
C CYS A 35 -9.03 9.83 -2.14
N GLY A 36 -8.46 8.95 -2.95
CA GLY A 36 -7.42 9.30 -3.91
C GLY A 36 -7.89 10.33 -4.94
N ILE A 37 -9.12 10.22 -5.44
CA ILE A 37 -9.69 11.23 -6.36
C ILE A 37 -9.80 12.60 -5.69
N LEU A 38 -10.22 12.63 -4.41
CA LEU A 38 -10.32 13.87 -3.65
C LEU A 38 -8.94 14.49 -3.43
N GLU A 39 -7.93 13.69 -3.06
CA GLU A 39 -6.54 14.14 -2.90
C GLU A 39 -5.95 14.67 -4.20
N PHE A 40 -6.14 13.94 -5.31
CA PHE A 40 -5.70 14.36 -6.63
C PHE A 40 -6.31 15.72 -7.02
N SER A 41 -7.63 15.86 -6.85
CA SER A 41 -8.36 17.09 -7.16
C SER A 41 -7.93 18.26 -6.27
N PHE A 42 -7.66 17.98 -4.98
CA PHE A 42 -7.18 18.96 -4.02
C PHE A 42 -5.78 19.45 -4.39
N ILE A 43 -4.82 18.56 -4.68
CA ILE A 43 -3.45 18.93 -5.06
C ILE A 43 -3.46 19.75 -6.35
N MET A 44 -4.23 19.34 -7.35
CA MET A 44 -4.36 20.08 -8.62
C MET A 44 -4.96 21.48 -8.44
N SER A 45 -5.90 21.64 -7.49
CA SER A 45 -6.54 22.92 -7.21
C SER A 45 -5.68 23.82 -6.32
N ALA A 46 -5.08 23.25 -5.27
CA ALA A 46 -4.16 23.94 -4.38
C ALA A 46 -2.93 24.44 -5.14
N TRP A 47 -2.40 23.67 -6.09
CA TRP A 47 -1.26 24.14 -6.89
C TRP A 47 -1.58 25.41 -7.68
N LYS A 48 -2.79 25.53 -8.25
CA LYS A 48 -3.18 26.74 -8.99
C LYS A 48 -3.17 28.00 -8.11
N LEU A 49 -3.39 27.84 -6.80
CA LEU A 49 -3.34 28.91 -5.80
C LEU A 49 -1.90 29.19 -5.35
N TRP A 50 -1.14 28.14 -5.04
CA TRP A 50 0.22 28.25 -4.48
C TRP A 50 1.26 28.63 -5.53
N GLY A 51 1.11 28.17 -6.78
CA GLY A 51 1.98 28.52 -7.90
C GLY A 51 1.98 30.01 -8.24
N LYS A 52 0.91 30.74 -7.90
CA LYS A 52 0.86 32.21 -8.00
C LYS A 52 1.57 32.94 -6.85
N ALA A 53 1.74 32.28 -5.71
CA ALA A 53 2.28 32.88 -4.49
C ALA A 53 3.79 32.62 -4.30
N PHE A 54 4.32 31.51 -4.83
CA PHE A 54 5.64 31.01 -4.42
C PHE A 54 6.84 31.57 -5.17
N SER A 55 6.72 32.06 -6.41
CA SER A 55 7.90 32.58 -7.12
C SER A 55 7.55 33.54 -8.25
N ASN A 56 8.35 34.61 -8.35
CA ASN A 56 8.28 35.60 -9.43
C ASN A 56 9.25 35.25 -10.58
N VAL A 57 9.94 34.10 -10.49
CA VAL A 57 10.88 33.61 -11.51
C VAL A 57 10.16 32.59 -12.40
N HIS A 58 9.79 33.02 -13.61
CA HIS A 58 8.99 32.25 -14.57
C HIS A 58 9.54 30.85 -14.89
N GLU A 59 10.87 30.68 -14.92
CA GLU A 59 11.51 29.40 -15.26
C GLU A 59 11.27 28.32 -14.18
N VAL A 60 11.36 28.69 -12.90
CA VAL A 60 11.13 27.76 -11.78
C VAL A 60 9.65 27.42 -11.65
N VAL A 61 8.76 28.41 -11.82
CA VAL A 61 7.30 28.18 -11.76
C VAL A 61 6.85 27.22 -12.86
N THR A 62 7.38 27.35 -14.07
CA THR A 62 7.04 26.48 -15.20
C THR A 62 7.52 25.04 -14.93
N TYR A 63 8.75 24.88 -14.44
CA TYR A 63 9.30 23.57 -14.10
C TYR A 63 8.47 22.87 -13.02
N VAL A 64 8.20 23.54 -11.90
CA VAL A 64 7.43 22.93 -10.80
C VAL A 64 5.98 22.68 -11.21
N THR A 65 5.37 23.55 -12.02
CA THR A 65 4.00 23.31 -12.53
C THR A 65 3.89 22.03 -13.34
N SER A 66 4.91 21.69 -14.13
CA SER A 66 4.94 20.41 -14.85
C SER A 66 5.19 19.19 -13.96
N MET A 67 5.67 19.36 -12.72
CA MET A 67 5.85 18.27 -11.74
C MET A 67 4.57 17.92 -10.99
N ILE A 68 3.63 18.86 -10.90
CA ILE A 68 2.40 18.71 -10.11
C ILE A 68 1.50 17.57 -10.55
N PRO A 69 1.25 17.32 -11.85
CA PRO A 69 0.51 16.13 -12.24
C PRO A 69 1.21 14.85 -11.78
N ILE A 70 2.56 14.80 -11.80
CA ILE A 70 3.33 13.65 -11.31
C ILE A 70 3.10 13.44 -9.81
N VAL A 71 3.16 14.52 -9.02
CA VAL A 71 2.95 14.49 -7.57
C VAL A 71 1.49 14.17 -7.21
N ALA A 72 0.52 14.70 -7.95
CA ALA A 72 -0.88 14.38 -7.75
C ALA A 72 -1.14 12.89 -8.04
N THR A 73 -0.55 12.35 -9.12
CA THR A 73 -0.64 10.92 -9.41
C THR A 73 0.09 10.07 -8.37
N SER A 74 1.23 10.50 -7.83
CA SER A 74 1.89 9.75 -6.76
C SER A 74 1.04 9.68 -5.50
N ALA A 75 0.45 10.80 -5.08
CA ALA A 75 -0.47 10.83 -3.94
C ALA A 75 -1.68 9.88 -4.15
N PHE A 76 -2.25 9.88 -5.37
CA PHE A 76 -3.31 8.94 -5.74
C PHE A 76 -2.89 7.48 -5.59
N VAL A 77 -1.67 7.12 -6.02
CA VAL A 77 -1.14 5.76 -5.90
C VAL A 77 -0.86 5.38 -4.44
N ASP A 78 -0.36 6.31 -3.64
CA ASP A 78 -0.07 6.12 -2.21
C ASP A 78 -1.36 5.84 -1.40
N SER A 79 -2.48 6.45 -1.83
CA SER A 79 -3.82 6.19 -1.31
C SER A 79 -4.21 4.69 -1.41
N PHE A 80 -3.76 3.96 -2.44
CA PHE A 80 -3.93 2.51 -2.56
C PHE A 80 -2.87 1.71 -1.82
N GLN A 81 -1.65 2.22 -1.74
CA GLN A 81 -0.53 1.50 -1.13
C GLN A 81 -0.77 1.24 0.36
N THR A 82 -1.33 2.21 1.08
CA THR A 82 -1.62 2.13 2.53
C THR A 82 -2.56 0.96 2.89
N PRO A 83 -3.77 0.85 2.31
CA PRO A 83 -4.68 -0.25 2.61
C PRO A 83 -4.13 -1.60 2.14
N LEU A 84 -3.49 -1.67 0.97
CA LEU A 84 -2.88 -2.92 0.47
C LEU A 84 -1.79 -3.43 1.41
N GLN A 85 -0.94 -2.56 1.94
CA GLN A 85 0.04 -2.93 2.97
C GLN A 85 -0.65 -3.38 4.27
N GLY A 86 -1.75 -2.76 4.65
CA GLY A 86 -2.58 -3.18 5.79
C GLY A 86 -3.13 -4.60 5.61
N VAL A 87 -3.66 -4.92 4.42
CA VAL A 87 -4.12 -6.26 4.05
C VAL A 87 -2.96 -7.26 4.07
N ALA A 88 -1.83 -6.91 3.45
CA ALA A 88 -0.64 -7.77 3.44
C ALA A 88 -0.14 -8.08 4.85
N ARG A 89 -0.16 -7.12 5.78
CA ARG A 89 0.18 -7.36 7.19
C ARG A 89 -0.86 -8.23 7.88
N GLY A 90 -2.16 -7.98 7.66
CA GLY A 90 -3.26 -8.77 8.23
C GLY A 90 -3.26 -10.24 7.78
N CYS A 91 -2.89 -10.52 6.52
CA CYS A 91 -2.81 -11.89 5.99
C CYS A 91 -1.46 -12.56 6.27
N GLY A 92 -0.45 -11.82 6.77
CA GLY A 92 0.90 -12.33 7.02
C GLY A 92 1.79 -12.41 5.78
N TRP A 93 1.48 -11.65 4.72
CA TRP A 93 2.20 -11.61 3.44
C TRP A 93 3.42 -10.69 3.44
N GLN A 94 3.94 -10.30 4.60
CA GLN A 94 5.06 -9.36 4.71
C GLN A 94 6.29 -9.82 3.91
N LYS A 95 6.60 -11.13 3.89
CA LYS A 95 7.74 -11.68 3.13
C LYS A 95 7.56 -11.53 1.62
N LEU A 96 6.36 -11.84 1.10
CA LEU A 96 6.02 -11.67 -0.31
C LEU A 96 6.06 -10.19 -0.69
N GLY A 97 5.51 -9.33 0.16
CA GLY A 97 5.52 -7.88 -0.02
C GLY A 97 6.93 -7.29 -0.05
N ALA A 98 7.83 -7.77 0.79
CA ALA A 98 9.23 -7.33 0.80
C ALA A 98 9.94 -7.70 -0.51
N PHE A 99 9.73 -8.91 -1.03
CA PHE A 99 10.33 -9.35 -2.29
C PHE A 99 9.82 -8.54 -3.49
N VAL A 100 8.50 -8.33 -3.57
CA VAL A 100 7.86 -7.52 -4.61
C VAL A 100 8.34 -6.06 -4.54
N ASN A 101 8.43 -5.50 -3.33
CA ASN A 101 8.93 -4.15 -3.13
C ASN A 101 10.39 -4.01 -3.58
N LEU A 102 11.26 -4.95 -3.19
CA LEU A 102 12.66 -4.94 -3.60
C LEU A 102 12.77 -5.02 -5.13
N GLY A 103 12.05 -5.96 -5.76
CA GLY A 103 12.05 -6.13 -7.20
C GLY A 103 11.55 -4.88 -7.94
N ALA A 104 10.41 -4.32 -7.52
CA ALA A 104 9.82 -3.16 -8.18
C ALA A 104 10.74 -1.93 -8.10
N TYR A 105 11.34 -1.65 -6.94
CA TYR A 105 12.22 -0.49 -6.81
C TYR A 105 13.59 -0.71 -7.44
N TYR A 106 14.23 -1.87 -7.21
CA TYR A 106 15.60 -2.08 -7.67
C TYR A 106 15.71 -2.49 -9.14
N LEU A 107 14.83 -3.37 -9.63
CA LEU A 107 14.91 -3.88 -10.99
C LEU A 107 14.22 -2.98 -12.02
N VAL A 108 13.24 -2.18 -11.58
CA VAL A 108 12.40 -1.37 -12.48
C VAL A 108 12.52 0.11 -12.14
N GLY A 109 12.29 0.48 -10.88
CA GLY A 109 12.27 1.88 -10.44
C GLY A 109 13.58 2.62 -10.66
N ILE A 110 14.70 2.07 -10.18
CA ILE A 110 16.04 2.67 -10.31
C ILE A 110 16.46 2.79 -11.79
N PRO A 111 16.40 1.74 -12.63
CA PRO A 111 16.82 1.87 -14.03
C PRO A 111 15.93 2.85 -14.81
N ILE A 112 14.61 2.83 -14.61
CA ILE A 112 13.71 3.81 -15.25
C ILE A 112 14.03 5.22 -14.76
N SER A 113 14.22 5.42 -13.46
CA SER A 113 14.61 6.71 -12.89
C SER A 113 15.89 7.25 -13.50
N VAL A 114 16.93 6.42 -13.63
CA VAL A 114 18.22 6.81 -14.22
C VAL A 114 18.06 7.11 -15.70
N VAL A 115 17.36 6.27 -16.46
CA VAL A 115 17.11 6.51 -17.88
C VAL A 115 16.36 7.82 -18.09
N LEU A 116 15.29 8.08 -17.35
CA LEU A 116 14.51 9.32 -17.51
C LEU A 116 15.28 10.56 -17.03
N ALA A 117 16.03 10.45 -15.94
CA ALA A 117 16.79 11.59 -15.41
C ALA A 117 17.96 11.99 -16.33
N PHE A 118 18.71 11.00 -16.85
CA PHE A 118 19.96 11.24 -17.58
C PHE A 118 19.83 11.15 -19.10
N VAL A 119 19.05 10.21 -19.65
CA VAL A 119 18.89 10.07 -21.11
C VAL A 119 17.92 11.13 -21.64
N PHE A 120 16.78 11.31 -20.96
CA PHE A 120 15.78 12.30 -21.36
C PHE A 120 16.04 13.70 -20.80
N ASN A 121 17.15 13.91 -20.04
CA ASN A 121 17.50 15.19 -19.41
C ASN A 121 16.40 15.79 -18.52
N MET A 122 15.44 14.98 -18.05
CA MET A 122 14.32 15.44 -17.23
C MET A 122 14.74 15.75 -15.77
N LYS A 123 16.00 15.47 -15.40
CA LYS A 123 16.58 15.72 -14.06
C LYS A 123 15.65 15.21 -12.94
N GLY A 124 15.17 16.10 -12.07
CA GLY A 124 14.32 15.76 -10.93
C GLY A 124 12.93 15.21 -11.32
N GLN A 125 12.39 15.62 -12.47
CA GLN A 125 11.14 15.05 -12.99
C GLN A 125 11.29 13.58 -13.37
N GLY A 126 12.41 13.23 -14.01
CA GLY A 126 12.68 11.84 -14.40
C GLY A 126 12.83 10.93 -13.19
N LEU A 127 13.45 11.43 -12.12
CA LEU A 127 13.58 10.71 -10.86
C LEU A 127 12.20 10.44 -10.21
N LEU A 128 11.34 11.46 -10.13
CA LEU A 128 9.99 11.30 -9.59
C LEU A 128 9.13 10.38 -10.45
N LEU A 129 9.25 10.45 -11.78
CA LEU A 129 8.49 9.59 -12.68
C LEU A 129 8.91 8.11 -12.56
N GLY A 130 10.22 7.85 -12.42
CA GLY A 130 10.73 6.51 -12.20
C GLY A 130 10.30 5.94 -10.84
N LEU A 131 10.30 6.77 -9.78
CA LEU A 131 9.76 6.41 -8.47
C LEU A 131 8.26 6.09 -8.53
N LEU A 132 7.48 6.94 -9.21
CA LEU A 132 6.05 6.74 -9.45
C LEU A 132 5.79 5.42 -10.19
N THR A 133 6.61 5.11 -11.19
CA THR A 133 6.49 3.86 -11.95
C THR A 133 6.73 2.65 -11.04
N ALA A 134 7.72 2.71 -10.15
CA ALA A 134 7.96 1.65 -9.16
C ALA A 134 6.76 1.44 -8.23
N LEU A 135 6.17 2.55 -7.72
CA LEU A 135 4.98 2.53 -6.89
C LEU A 135 3.79 1.89 -7.60
N ILE A 136 3.55 2.28 -8.87
CA ILE A 136 2.46 1.72 -9.68
C ILE A 136 2.65 0.21 -9.85
N VAL A 137 3.86 -0.24 -10.22
CA VAL A 137 4.16 -1.67 -10.37
C VAL A 137 3.93 -2.42 -9.07
N GLN A 138 4.38 -1.87 -7.94
CA GLN A 138 4.17 -2.47 -6.62
C GLN A 138 2.68 -2.60 -6.28
N VAL A 139 1.90 -1.53 -6.44
CA VAL A 139 0.45 -1.51 -6.16
C VAL A 139 -0.28 -2.49 -7.08
N MET A 140 0.06 -2.53 -8.37
CA MET A 140 -0.53 -3.48 -9.33
C MET A 140 -0.22 -4.93 -8.95
N CYS A 141 1.01 -5.24 -8.56
CA CYS A 141 1.36 -6.58 -8.07
C CYS A 141 0.54 -6.95 -6.83
N PHE A 142 0.44 -6.07 -5.84
CA PHE A 142 -0.38 -6.33 -4.65
C PHE A 142 -1.86 -6.51 -4.98
N LEU A 143 -2.40 -5.71 -5.89
CA LEU A 143 -3.78 -5.81 -6.33
C LEU A 143 -4.03 -7.15 -7.03
N ILE A 144 -3.15 -7.55 -7.95
CA ILE A 144 -3.22 -8.85 -8.63
C ILE A 144 -3.14 -10.00 -7.61
N VAL A 145 -2.20 -9.95 -6.67
CA VAL A 145 -2.08 -10.96 -5.61
C VAL A 145 -3.36 -11.01 -4.80
N THR A 146 -3.91 -9.86 -4.39
CA THR A 146 -5.16 -9.75 -3.62
C THR A 146 -6.35 -10.35 -4.38
N LEU A 147 -6.48 -10.07 -5.68
CA LEU A 147 -7.56 -10.59 -6.54
C LEU A 147 -7.41 -12.08 -6.89
N ARG A 148 -6.16 -12.55 -7.06
CA ARG A 148 -5.85 -13.95 -7.40
C ARG A 148 -5.78 -14.86 -6.18
N THR A 149 -5.70 -14.29 -4.98
CA THR A 149 -5.65 -15.06 -3.74
C THR A 149 -6.95 -15.81 -3.52
N ASN A 150 -6.84 -17.10 -3.24
CA ASN A 150 -7.96 -17.87 -2.75
C ASN A 150 -8.19 -17.53 -1.27
N TRP A 151 -9.22 -16.71 -1.02
CA TRP A 151 -9.58 -16.23 0.31
C TRP A 151 -9.99 -17.36 1.26
N GLU A 152 -10.53 -18.49 0.77
CA GLU A 152 -10.80 -19.67 1.61
C GLU A 152 -9.50 -20.29 2.15
N LYS A 153 -8.49 -20.42 1.29
CA LYS A 153 -7.18 -20.96 1.72
C LYS A 153 -6.50 -20.05 2.72
N GLU A 154 -6.61 -18.73 2.56
CA GLU A 154 -6.02 -17.78 3.50
C GLU A 154 -6.81 -17.68 4.81
N ALA A 155 -8.14 -17.81 4.78
CA ALA A 155 -8.97 -17.96 5.98
C ALA A 155 -8.60 -19.23 6.75
N ASN A 156 -8.41 -20.35 6.05
CA ASN A 156 -8.01 -21.60 6.70
C ASN A 156 -6.59 -21.51 7.30
N LYS A 157 -5.63 -20.92 6.59
CA LYS A 157 -4.29 -20.64 7.14
C LYS A 157 -4.33 -19.72 8.36
N ALA A 158 -5.21 -18.70 8.35
CA ALA A 158 -5.39 -17.80 9.49
C ALA A 158 -5.98 -18.53 10.69
N ALA A 159 -7.02 -19.35 10.48
CA ALA A 159 -7.61 -20.19 11.52
C ALA A 159 -6.58 -21.16 12.14
N ILE A 160 -5.73 -21.80 11.32
CA ILE A 160 -4.64 -22.66 11.80
C ILE A 160 -3.62 -21.89 12.65
N ARG A 161 -3.27 -20.65 12.28
CA ARG A 161 -2.34 -19.81 13.08
C ARG A 161 -2.93 -19.44 14.45
N VAL A 162 -4.23 -19.15 14.50
CA VAL A 162 -4.94 -18.85 15.76
C VAL A 162 -5.04 -20.11 16.62
N ALA A 163 -5.38 -21.26 16.04
CA ALA A 163 -5.45 -22.53 16.75
C ALA A 163 -4.09 -22.96 17.32
N GLY A 164 -2.99 -22.80 16.57
CA GLY A 164 -1.64 -23.06 17.06
C GLY A 164 -1.21 -22.15 18.21
N SER A 165 -1.62 -20.88 18.18
CA SER A 165 -1.39 -19.92 19.26
C SER A 165 -2.25 -20.24 20.50
N GLY A 166 -3.50 -20.68 20.31
CA GLY A 166 -4.38 -21.11 21.39
C GLY A 166 -3.90 -22.36 22.13
N VAL A 167 -3.33 -23.34 21.40
CA VAL A 167 -2.71 -24.53 22.00
C VAL A 167 -1.45 -24.17 22.79
N GLN A 168 -0.63 -23.24 22.29
CA GLN A 168 0.56 -22.74 23.01
C GLN A 168 0.18 -21.95 24.27
N VAL A 169 -0.84 -21.09 24.21
CA VAL A 169 -1.33 -20.34 25.38
C VAL A 169 -1.95 -21.27 26.43
N ASN A 170 -2.70 -22.29 26.01
CA ASN A 170 -3.21 -23.31 26.95
C ASN A 170 -2.10 -24.19 27.53
N ALA A 171 -1.07 -24.55 26.75
CA ALA A 171 0.05 -25.30 27.28
C ALA A 171 0.85 -24.48 28.32
N LEU A 172 1.05 -23.18 28.07
CA LEU A 172 1.72 -22.27 29.01
C LEU A 172 0.89 -21.98 30.26
N SER A 173 -0.45 -21.90 30.15
CA SER A 173 -1.31 -21.69 31.32
C SER A 173 -1.43 -22.94 32.20
N LEU A 174 -1.38 -24.14 31.62
CA LEU A 174 -1.33 -25.40 32.37
C LEU A 174 0.01 -25.60 33.09
N ASP A 175 1.14 -25.18 32.49
CA ASP A 175 2.47 -25.24 33.12
C ASP A 175 2.59 -24.23 34.28
N GLN A 176 2.00 -23.04 34.16
CA GLN A 176 1.96 -22.05 35.24
C GLN A 176 1.08 -22.47 36.43
N ASN A 177 -0.01 -23.20 36.20
CA ASN A 177 -0.88 -23.73 37.27
C ASN A 177 -0.28 -24.98 37.96
N ALA A 178 0.68 -25.66 37.33
CA ALA A 178 1.40 -26.79 37.92
C ALA A 178 2.62 -26.36 38.77
N ALA A 179 3.06 -25.10 38.65
CA ALA A 179 4.22 -24.55 39.34
C ALA A 179 3.90 -23.78 40.63
N THR A 180 2.63 -23.66 41.02
CA THR A 180 2.23 -23.13 42.33
C THR A 180 2.12 -24.26 43.36
N PRO A 181 2.95 -24.27 44.42
CA PRO A 181 2.94 -25.31 45.46
C PRO A 181 1.70 -25.25 46.37
#